data_AF-A0A151E107-F1
#
_entry.id   AF-A0A151E107-F1
#
_cell.length_a   1.000
_cell.length_b   1.000
_cell.length_c   1.000
_cell.angle_alpha   90.00
_cell.angle_beta   90.00
_cell.angle_gamma   90.00
#
_symmetry.space_group_name_H-M   'P 1'
#
loop_
_entity.id
_entity.type
_entity.pdbx_description
1 polymer ?
#
loop_
_entity_poly.entity_id
_entity_poly.type
_entity_poly.pdbx_seq_one_letter_code
_entity_poly.pdbx_strand_id
1 'polypeptide(L)'
;MIKKIKCPKCGIITTLEGNTDEIKSICCPNCGIKGNFKFPIDTETSKIIKEKTTRPLGITILAIFQIIAAVIMIIYLIVQPMFLDDYIHEIFGIWLIQFLILIIIVMIPIYLLLAYGLLKGKEWARFTSVLFLLSTVITTIISLNFFSVLIPIVIIYYLYQPHVKDFFKTEKRLKKNVKMLIICGIIILLIFNCYIALLNNPYVKNTVLKDIIISFREEQLIGTWYNTDRAIALQFNSNYTCIAKKDGDMYEGTWKINEDFRRVDLIWDIPFQLEHPNKPGYNYTIEQVYFFEQTIRLYITSISPTYSPTYYTFNKE
;
A
#
# COMPACT_ATOMS: atom_id res chain seq x y z
N MET A 1 -15.57 -13.97 -49.10
CA MET A 1 -16.39 -13.10 -49.98
C MET A 1 -16.59 -13.78 -51.32
N ILE A 2 -17.79 -13.70 -51.89
CA ILE A 2 -18.12 -14.29 -53.19
C ILE A 2 -18.14 -13.17 -54.25
N LYS A 3 -17.35 -13.29 -55.31
CA LYS A 3 -17.33 -12.35 -56.44
C LYS A 3 -17.54 -13.07 -57.77
N LYS A 4 -18.35 -12.47 -58.64
CA LYS A 4 -18.56 -12.92 -60.01
C LYS A 4 -17.62 -12.13 -60.94
N ILE A 5 -16.81 -12.83 -61.72
CA ILE A 5 -15.85 -12.23 -62.64
C ILE A 5 -16.21 -12.65 -64.06
N LYS A 6 -16.22 -11.71 -64.99
CA LYS A 6 -16.45 -11.95 -66.42
C LYS A 6 -15.11 -12.16 -67.13
N CYS A 7 -14.97 -13.26 -67.87
CA CYS A 7 -13.78 -13.50 -68.69
C CYS A 7 -13.70 -12.47 -69.83
N PRO A 8 -12.55 -11.80 -70.05
CA PRO A 8 -12.43 -10.77 -71.09
C PRO A 8 -12.48 -11.33 -72.52
N LYS A 9 -12.13 -12.61 -72.72
CA LYS A 9 -12.08 -13.22 -74.07
C LYS A 9 -13.38 -13.88 -74.50
N CYS A 10 -14.04 -14.62 -73.61
CA CYS A 10 -15.24 -15.41 -73.97
C CYS A 10 -16.51 -14.98 -73.24
N GLY A 11 -16.43 -13.99 -72.35
CA GLY A 11 -17.59 -13.43 -71.66
C GLY A 11 -18.25 -14.31 -70.60
N ILE A 12 -17.74 -15.54 -70.36
CA ILE A 12 -18.28 -16.42 -69.33
C ILE A 12 -18.07 -15.84 -67.93
N ILE A 13 -19.04 -16.03 -67.04
CA ILE A 13 -18.99 -15.54 -65.67
C ILE A 13 -18.55 -16.69 -64.76
N THR A 14 -17.50 -16.47 -63.98
CA THR A 14 -17.01 -17.43 -62.98
C THR A 14 -17.17 -16.84 -61.58
N THR A 15 -17.67 -17.65 -60.66
CA THR A 15 -17.85 -17.27 -59.26
C THR A 15 -16.61 -17.70 -58.47
N LEU A 16 -16.09 -16.80 -57.64
CA LEU A 16 -14.88 -17.03 -56.85
C LEU A 16 -15.11 -16.64 -55.40
N GLU A 17 -14.61 -17.49 -54.51
CA GLU A 17 -14.62 -17.27 -53.08
C GLU A 17 -13.20 -17.02 -52.59
N GLY A 18 -13.01 -15.99 -51.76
CA GLY A 18 -11.71 -15.67 -51.18
C GLY A 18 -11.79 -14.63 -50.05
N ASN A 19 -10.66 -14.42 -49.40
CA ASN A 19 -10.48 -13.45 -48.32
C ASN A 19 -10.04 -12.07 -48.87
N THR A 20 -10.22 -11.00 -48.09
CA THR A 20 -9.77 -9.65 -48.46
C THR A 20 -8.26 -9.59 -48.71
N ASP A 21 -7.84 -8.86 -49.75
CA ASP A 21 -6.42 -8.68 -50.15
C ASP A 21 -5.72 -9.97 -50.65
N GLU A 22 -6.44 -11.11 -50.69
CA GLU A 22 -5.94 -12.35 -51.26
C GLU A 22 -5.85 -12.25 -52.80
N ILE A 23 -4.77 -12.78 -53.38
CA ILE A 23 -4.60 -12.90 -54.83
C ILE A 23 -4.86 -14.37 -55.19
N LYS A 24 -5.89 -14.63 -55.99
CA LYS A 24 -6.16 -15.97 -56.53
C LYS A 24 -5.86 -16.01 -58.02
N SER A 25 -5.08 -17.01 -58.42
CA SER A 25 -4.92 -17.35 -59.83
C SER A 25 -6.14 -18.12 -60.30
N ILE A 26 -6.70 -17.70 -61.43
CA ILE A 26 -7.95 -18.22 -61.98
C ILE A 26 -7.70 -18.59 -63.43
N CYS A 27 -8.15 -19.78 -63.81
CA CYS A 27 -8.17 -20.22 -65.19
C CYS A 27 -9.62 -20.24 -65.69
N CYS A 28 -9.88 -19.60 -66.83
CA CYS A 28 -11.21 -19.62 -67.44
C CYS A 28 -11.53 -21.04 -67.96
N PRO A 29 -12.65 -21.66 -67.56
CA PRO A 29 -12.97 -23.03 -67.94
C PRO A 29 -13.25 -23.19 -69.45
N ASN A 30 -13.72 -22.14 -70.12
CA ASN A 30 -14.05 -22.21 -71.55
C ASN A 30 -12.87 -21.93 -72.49
N CYS A 31 -12.03 -20.92 -72.20
CA CYS A 31 -10.97 -20.48 -73.13
C CYS A 31 -9.53 -20.66 -72.62
N GLY A 32 -9.35 -21.22 -71.41
CA GLY A 32 -8.04 -21.55 -70.84
C GLY A 32 -7.16 -20.36 -70.44
N ILE A 33 -7.65 -19.11 -70.58
CA ILE A 33 -6.89 -17.93 -70.16
C ILE A 33 -6.71 -17.93 -68.65
N LYS A 34 -5.47 -17.72 -68.23
CA LYS A 34 -5.06 -17.52 -66.84
C LYS A 34 -5.03 -16.03 -66.53
N GLY A 35 -5.54 -15.67 -65.36
CA GLY A 35 -5.44 -14.33 -64.81
C GLY A 35 -5.33 -14.39 -63.29
N ASN A 36 -4.86 -13.30 -62.69
CA ASN A 36 -4.83 -13.16 -61.24
C ASN A 36 -5.90 -12.13 -60.86
N PHE A 37 -6.78 -12.51 -59.93
CA PHE A 37 -7.74 -11.58 -59.35
C PHE A 37 -7.32 -11.27 -57.92
N LYS A 38 -7.27 -9.98 -57.63
CA LYS A 38 -7.06 -9.48 -56.28
C LYS A 38 -8.41 -9.09 -55.70
N PHE A 39 -8.81 -9.70 -54.58
CA PHE A 39 -10.04 -9.32 -53.90
C PHE A 39 -9.93 -7.87 -53.42
N PRO A 40 -10.92 -7.01 -53.72
CA PRO A 40 -10.89 -5.62 -53.29
C PRO A 40 -10.85 -5.55 -51.76
N ILE A 41 -10.08 -4.60 -51.24
CA ILE A 41 -10.11 -4.27 -49.81
C ILE A 41 -11.43 -3.54 -49.59
N ASP A 42 -12.32 -4.14 -48.81
CA ASP A 42 -13.54 -3.49 -48.35
C ASP A 42 -13.14 -2.21 -47.59
N THR A 43 -13.30 -1.07 -48.25
CA THR A 43 -12.80 0.22 -47.76
C THR A 43 -13.66 0.72 -46.60
N GLU A 44 -14.91 0.27 -46.50
CA GLU A 44 -15.82 0.52 -45.38
C GLU A 44 -15.38 -0.19 -44.09
N THR A 45 -15.04 -1.48 -44.12
CA THR A 45 -14.50 -2.18 -42.93
C THR A 45 -13.15 -1.61 -42.51
N SER A 46 -12.32 -1.14 -43.44
CA SER A 46 -11.07 -0.43 -43.09
C SER A 46 -11.29 0.92 -42.41
N LYS A 47 -12.39 1.62 -42.73
CA LYS A 47 -12.79 2.88 -42.08
C LYS A 47 -13.40 2.63 -40.69
N ILE A 48 -14.17 1.55 -40.52
CA ILE A 48 -14.73 1.11 -39.24
C ILE A 48 -13.63 0.61 -38.29
N ILE A 49 -12.61 -0.10 -38.78
CA ILE A 49 -11.44 -0.50 -37.97
C ILE A 49 -10.56 0.70 -37.61
N LYS A 50 -10.61 1.78 -38.42
CA LYS A 50 -10.00 3.09 -38.11
C LYS A 50 -10.90 4.02 -37.33
N GLU A 51 -12.10 3.59 -36.95
CA GLU A 51 -12.91 4.32 -36.00
C GLU A 51 -12.20 4.23 -34.66
N LYS A 52 -11.43 5.29 -34.40
CA LYS A 52 -10.57 5.56 -33.25
C LYS A 52 -11.16 4.88 -32.02
N THR A 53 -10.58 3.74 -31.59
CA THR A 53 -11.00 3.03 -30.38
C THR A 53 -11.03 4.03 -29.24
N THR A 54 -12.22 4.53 -28.94
CA THR A 54 -12.40 5.61 -27.99
C THR A 54 -12.05 5.04 -26.63
N ARG A 55 -11.10 5.68 -25.95
CA ARG A 55 -10.62 5.21 -24.66
C ARG A 55 -11.80 5.07 -23.70
N PRO A 56 -12.07 3.86 -23.18
CA PRO A 56 -13.12 3.67 -22.18
C PRO A 56 -12.89 4.57 -20.97
N LEU A 57 -13.97 5.17 -20.48
CA LEU A 57 -13.91 6.13 -19.38
C LEU A 57 -13.32 5.47 -18.12
N GLY A 58 -13.68 4.22 -17.81
CA GLY A 58 -13.14 3.49 -16.66
C GLY A 58 -11.63 3.27 -16.73
N ILE A 59 -11.03 3.05 -17.91
CA ILE A 59 -9.57 2.97 -18.05
C ILE A 59 -8.91 4.32 -17.73
N THR A 60 -9.57 5.42 -18.11
CA THR A 60 -9.10 6.77 -17.78
C THR A 60 -9.10 6.97 -16.27
N ILE A 61 -10.20 6.60 -15.60
CA ILE A 61 -10.33 6.66 -14.13
C ILE A 61 -9.24 5.83 -13.47
N LEU A 62 -9.03 4.58 -13.91
CA LEU A 62 -8.00 3.71 -13.36
C LEU A 62 -6.61 4.33 -13.48
N ALA A 63 -6.27 4.90 -14.64
CA ALA A 63 -4.99 5.56 -14.82
C ALA A 63 -4.83 6.81 -13.92
N ILE A 64 -5.89 7.59 -13.73
CA ILE A 64 -5.90 8.73 -12.80
C ILE A 64 -5.64 8.24 -11.37
N PHE A 65 -6.29 7.16 -10.94
CA PHE A 65 -6.03 6.58 -9.61
C PHE A 65 -4.58 6.12 -9.44
N GLN A 66 -3.95 5.55 -10.47
CA GLN A 66 -2.52 5.21 -10.40
C GLN A 66 -1.63 6.45 -10.22
N ILE A 67 -1.96 7.56 -10.92
CA ILE A 67 -1.23 8.83 -10.78
C ILE A 67 -1.41 9.41 -9.38
N ILE A 68 -2.65 9.45 -8.88
CA ILE A 68 -2.96 9.93 -7.53
C ILE A 68 -2.21 9.11 -6.48
N ALA A 69 -2.20 7.79 -6.61
CA ALA A 69 -1.46 6.91 -5.71
C ALA A 69 0.04 7.23 -5.70
N ALA A 70 0.66 7.43 -6.88
CA ALA A 70 2.06 7.84 -6.99
C ALA A 70 2.34 9.19 -6.32
N VAL A 71 1.44 10.18 -6.50
CA VAL A 71 1.56 11.50 -5.85
C VAL A 71 1.46 11.39 -4.33
N ILE A 72 0.49 10.63 -3.81
CA ILE A 72 0.35 10.39 -2.37
C ILE A 72 1.62 9.71 -1.82
N MET A 73 2.18 8.74 -2.53
CA MET A 73 3.44 8.08 -2.15
C MET A 73 4.62 9.05 -2.09
N ILE A 74 4.72 10.01 -3.03
CA ILE A 74 5.75 11.06 -3.00
C ILE A 74 5.55 11.97 -1.78
N ILE A 75 4.32 12.41 -1.52
CA ILE A 75 4.00 13.24 -0.36
C ILE A 75 4.35 12.50 0.93
N TYR A 76 3.98 11.22 1.04
CA TYR A 76 4.32 10.39 2.18
C TYR A 76 5.84 10.33 2.39
N LEU A 77 6.64 10.17 1.33
CA LEU A 77 8.11 10.15 1.44
C LEU A 77 8.70 11.46 1.95
N ILE A 78 8.09 12.61 1.62
CA ILE A 78 8.54 13.94 2.06
C ILE A 78 8.11 14.22 3.50
N VAL A 79 6.88 13.86 3.83
CA VAL A 79 6.24 14.16 5.11
C VAL A 79 6.76 13.22 6.20
N GLN A 80 6.95 11.94 5.89
CA GLN A 80 7.24 10.92 6.89
C GLN A 80 8.49 11.20 7.74
N PRO A 81 9.62 11.69 7.21
CA PRO A 81 10.77 12.09 8.03
C PRO A 81 10.48 13.23 9.02
N MET A 82 9.47 14.06 8.78
CA MET A 82 9.08 15.16 9.68
C MET A 82 8.27 14.68 10.89
N PHE A 83 7.68 13.49 10.81
CA PHE A 83 6.82 12.90 11.84
C PHE A 83 7.40 11.61 12.44
N LEU A 84 8.54 11.16 11.92
CA LEU A 84 9.33 10.09 12.54
C LEU A 84 10.06 10.66 13.75
N ASP A 85 9.37 10.70 14.89
CA ASP A 85 10.06 10.79 16.17
C ASP A 85 10.90 9.53 16.40
N ASP A 86 11.94 9.66 17.23
CA ASP A 86 12.84 8.57 17.66
C ASP A 86 12.07 7.29 18.06
N TYR A 87 10.83 7.46 18.55
CA TYR A 87 9.90 6.40 18.91
C TYR A 87 9.63 5.36 17.80
N ILE A 88 9.46 5.79 16.55
CA ILE A 88 9.12 4.86 15.45
C ILE A 88 10.38 4.06 15.03
N HIS A 89 11.57 4.68 15.12
CA HIS A 89 12.83 4.02 14.84
C HIS A 89 13.16 2.93 15.84
N GLU A 90 12.82 3.11 17.11
CA GLU A 90 13.03 2.14 18.18
C GLU A 90 12.12 0.93 18.03
N ILE A 91 10.82 1.14 17.76
CA ILE A 91 9.83 0.05 17.67
C ILE A 91 10.03 -0.82 16.43
N PHE A 92 10.24 -0.20 15.27
CA PHE A 92 10.27 -0.91 14.00
C PHE A 92 11.69 -1.23 13.54
N GLY A 93 12.71 -0.60 14.16
CA GLY A 93 14.08 -0.68 13.73
C GLY A 93 14.36 0.16 12.47
N ILE A 94 15.57 0.73 12.40
CA ILE A 94 16.04 1.53 11.27
C ILE A 94 15.97 0.74 9.95
N TRP A 95 16.29 -0.55 9.98
CA TRP A 95 16.31 -1.42 8.79
C TRP A 95 14.95 -1.56 8.13
N LEU A 96 13.87 -1.67 8.91
CA LEU A 96 12.52 -1.81 8.37
C LEU A 96 12.09 -0.52 7.67
N ILE A 97 12.32 0.62 8.31
CA ILE A 97 11.94 1.93 7.76
C ILE A 97 12.69 2.20 6.46
N GLN A 98 14.00 1.91 6.42
CA GLN A 98 14.80 2.03 5.19
C GLN A 98 14.27 1.11 4.08
N PHE A 99 13.89 -0.12 4.41
CA PHE A 99 13.30 -1.05 3.45
C PHE A 99 11.97 -0.55 2.88
N LEU A 100 11.10 0.01 3.73
CA LEU A 100 9.83 0.61 3.31
C LEU A 100 10.04 1.80 2.36
N ILE A 101 10.98 2.68 2.69
CA ILE A 101 11.36 3.82 1.85
C ILE A 101 11.84 3.35 0.47
N LEU A 102 12.73 2.35 0.44
CA LEU A 102 13.25 1.78 -0.80
C LEU A 102 12.13 1.22 -1.68
N ILE A 103 11.17 0.49 -1.09
CA ILE A 103 10.01 -0.03 -1.82
C ILE A 103 9.18 1.09 -2.43
N ILE A 104 8.88 2.15 -1.66
CA ILE A 104 8.07 3.28 -2.16
C ILE A 104 8.76 3.94 -3.36
N ILE A 105 10.08 4.16 -3.27
CA ILE A 105 10.88 4.73 -4.36
C ILE A 105 10.80 3.88 -5.64
N VAL A 106 10.85 2.55 -5.52
CA VAL A 106 10.72 1.63 -6.66
C VAL A 106 9.29 1.59 -7.21
N MET A 107 8.28 1.69 -6.35
CA MET A 107 6.88 1.60 -6.76
C MET A 107 6.40 2.83 -7.52
N ILE A 108 6.81 4.04 -7.16
CA ILE A 108 6.41 5.29 -7.84
C ILE A 108 6.57 5.20 -9.39
N PRO A 109 7.75 4.87 -9.95
CA PRO A 109 7.89 4.78 -11.40
C PRO A 109 7.07 3.64 -12.01
N ILE A 110 6.83 2.54 -11.27
CA ILE A 110 5.96 1.44 -11.73
C ILE A 110 4.51 1.91 -11.87
N TYR A 111 3.98 2.63 -10.88
CA TYR A 111 2.63 3.20 -10.92
C TYR A 111 2.46 4.18 -12.09
N LEU A 112 3.44 5.06 -12.32
CA LEU A 112 3.43 6.00 -13.44
C LEU A 112 3.54 5.28 -14.80
N LEU A 113 4.39 4.25 -14.89
CA LEU A 113 4.53 3.43 -16.09
C LEU A 113 3.21 2.68 -16.39
N LEU A 114 2.56 2.14 -15.37
CA LEU A 114 1.27 1.47 -15.47
C LEU A 114 0.18 2.44 -15.95
N ALA A 115 0.12 3.64 -15.35
CA ALA A 115 -0.80 4.70 -15.79
C ALA A 115 -0.60 5.05 -17.27
N TYR A 116 0.65 5.24 -17.69
CA TYR A 116 1.00 5.47 -19.09
C TYR A 116 0.55 4.31 -20.00
N GLY A 117 0.83 3.06 -19.59
CA GLY A 117 0.45 1.86 -20.32
C GLY A 117 -1.06 1.72 -20.48
N LEU A 118 -1.83 2.01 -19.43
CA LEU A 118 -3.30 2.03 -19.45
C LEU A 118 -3.81 3.12 -20.41
N LEU A 119 -3.30 4.35 -20.33
CA LEU A 119 -3.74 5.46 -21.19
C LEU A 119 -3.44 5.22 -22.68
N LYS A 120 -2.38 4.46 -22.99
CA LYS A 120 -1.99 4.11 -24.37
C LYS A 120 -2.63 2.81 -24.88
N GLY A 121 -3.45 2.13 -24.07
CA GLY A 121 -4.09 0.87 -24.47
C GLY A 121 -3.08 -0.24 -24.73
N LYS A 122 -2.05 -0.34 -23.88
CA LYS A 122 -1.02 -1.38 -23.96
C LYS A 122 -1.48 -2.64 -23.24
N GLU A 123 -1.49 -3.78 -23.93
CA GLU A 123 -2.01 -5.04 -23.36
C GLU A 123 -1.25 -5.49 -22.09
N TRP A 124 0.06 -5.24 -22.03
CA TRP A 124 0.84 -5.54 -20.82
C TRP A 124 0.33 -4.79 -19.59
N ALA A 125 -0.13 -3.54 -19.75
CA ALA A 125 -0.60 -2.74 -18.63
C ALA A 125 -1.91 -3.29 -18.06
N ARG A 126 -2.78 -3.83 -18.93
CA ARG A 126 -3.97 -4.56 -18.50
C ARG A 126 -3.59 -5.79 -17.69
N PHE A 127 -2.68 -6.62 -18.21
CA PHE A 127 -2.23 -7.84 -17.52
C PHE A 127 -1.60 -7.53 -16.16
N THR A 128 -0.70 -6.54 -16.12
CA THR A 128 -0.05 -6.09 -14.89
C THR A 128 -1.06 -5.53 -13.88
N SER A 129 -2.06 -4.76 -14.34
CA SER A 129 -3.12 -4.23 -13.45
C SER A 129 -3.93 -5.37 -12.82
N VAL A 130 -4.28 -6.40 -13.59
CA VAL A 130 -4.96 -7.60 -13.06
C VAL A 130 -4.10 -8.28 -11.99
N LEU A 131 -2.79 -8.41 -12.19
CA LEU A 131 -1.89 -8.99 -11.20
C LEU A 131 -1.79 -8.16 -9.91
N PHE A 132 -1.71 -6.83 -10.02
CA PHE A 132 -1.76 -5.94 -8.85
C PHE A 132 -3.08 -6.10 -8.07
N LEU A 133 -4.20 -6.20 -8.77
CA LEU A 133 -5.52 -6.39 -8.15
C LEU A 133 -5.62 -7.77 -7.48
N LEU A 134 -5.11 -8.83 -8.12
CA LEU A 134 -5.05 -10.16 -7.51
C LEU A 134 -4.18 -10.19 -6.25
N SER A 135 -3.02 -9.52 -6.27
CA SER A 135 -2.18 -9.36 -5.07
C SER A 135 -2.97 -8.68 -3.94
N THR A 136 -3.73 -7.64 -4.26
CA THR A 136 -4.58 -6.91 -3.30
C THR A 136 -5.65 -7.82 -2.70
N VAL A 137 -6.30 -8.67 -3.52
CA VAL A 137 -7.27 -9.67 -3.06
C VAL A 137 -6.62 -10.66 -2.08
N ILE A 138 -5.44 -11.19 -2.42
CA ILE A 138 -4.73 -12.13 -1.54
C ILE A 138 -4.40 -11.46 -0.19
N THR A 139 -3.89 -10.23 -0.20
CA THR A 139 -3.57 -9.52 1.05
C THR A 139 -4.77 -9.21 1.92
N THR A 140 -5.88 -8.83 1.31
CA THR A 140 -7.09 -8.47 2.06
C THR A 140 -7.68 -9.69 2.75
N ILE A 141 -7.60 -10.87 2.11
CA ILE A 141 -7.92 -12.17 2.73
C ILE A 141 -6.98 -12.47 3.90
N ILE A 142 -5.66 -12.35 3.72
CA ILE A 142 -4.68 -12.59 4.79
C ILE A 142 -4.91 -11.64 5.99
N SER A 143 -5.27 -10.37 5.72
CA SER A 143 -5.57 -9.39 6.77
C SER A 143 -6.98 -9.53 7.39
N LEU A 144 -7.80 -10.46 6.90
CA LEU A 144 -9.21 -10.65 7.30
C LEU A 144 -10.10 -9.42 7.07
N ASN A 145 -9.75 -8.56 6.12
CA ASN A 145 -10.51 -7.37 5.74
C ASN A 145 -11.34 -7.63 4.47
N PHE A 146 -12.43 -8.39 4.64
CA PHE A 146 -13.26 -8.85 3.53
C PHE A 146 -13.96 -7.72 2.75
N PHE A 147 -14.31 -6.61 3.41
CA PHE A 147 -14.97 -5.48 2.74
C PHE A 147 -14.09 -4.85 1.66
N SER A 148 -12.77 -4.85 1.86
CA SER A 148 -11.81 -4.27 0.91
C SER A 148 -11.61 -5.10 -0.37
N VAL A 149 -12.12 -6.34 -0.40
CA VAL A 149 -11.98 -7.26 -1.55
C VAL A 149 -12.92 -6.89 -2.71
N LEU A 150 -14.06 -6.25 -2.42
CA LEU A 150 -15.11 -5.97 -3.40
C LEU A 150 -14.61 -5.08 -4.56
N ILE A 151 -13.87 -4.02 -4.23
CA ILE A 151 -13.39 -3.05 -5.23
C ILE A 151 -12.43 -3.72 -6.23
N PRO A 152 -11.37 -4.46 -5.81
CA PRO A 152 -10.52 -5.19 -6.73
C PRO A 152 -11.26 -6.17 -7.65
N ILE A 153 -12.23 -6.92 -7.13
CA ILE A 153 -13.01 -7.89 -7.92
C ILE A 153 -13.80 -7.18 -9.01
N VAL A 154 -14.48 -6.08 -8.68
CA VAL A 154 -15.25 -5.29 -9.66
C VAL A 154 -14.33 -4.72 -10.75
N ILE A 155 -13.14 -4.23 -10.39
CA ILE A 155 -12.18 -3.71 -11.37
C ILE A 155 -11.65 -4.83 -12.27
N ILE A 156 -11.33 -6.01 -11.72
CA ILE A 156 -10.94 -7.18 -12.52
C ILE A 156 -12.05 -7.51 -13.51
N TYR A 157 -13.29 -7.63 -13.04
CA TYR A 157 -14.44 -7.90 -13.91
C TYR A 157 -14.57 -6.86 -15.03
N TYR A 158 -14.45 -5.56 -14.70
CA TYR A 158 -14.46 -4.47 -15.68
C TYR A 158 -13.35 -4.62 -16.74
N LEU A 159 -12.11 -4.95 -16.33
CA LEU A 159 -10.98 -5.13 -17.24
C LEU A 159 -11.13 -6.34 -18.19
N TYR A 160 -12.03 -7.27 -17.87
CA TYR A 160 -12.36 -8.41 -18.74
C TYR A 160 -13.50 -8.12 -19.72
N GLN A 161 -14.21 -7.00 -19.58
CA GLN A 161 -15.33 -6.70 -20.49
C GLN A 161 -14.84 -6.52 -21.94
N PRO A 162 -15.61 -7.00 -22.95
CA PRO A 162 -15.18 -6.97 -24.35
C PRO A 162 -14.77 -5.58 -24.83
N HIS A 163 -15.58 -4.56 -24.54
CA HIS A 163 -15.32 -3.18 -24.96
C HIS A 163 -14.01 -2.60 -24.35
N VAL A 164 -13.61 -3.08 -23.17
CA VAL A 164 -12.34 -2.70 -22.53
C VAL A 164 -11.19 -3.45 -23.18
N LYS A 165 -11.37 -4.75 -23.40
CA LYS A 165 -10.37 -5.62 -24.04
C LYS A 165 -10.01 -5.11 -25.44
N ASP A 166 -10.99 -4.66 -26.22
CA ASP A 166 -10.79 -4.18 -27.59
C ASP A 166 -9.98 -2.87 -27.66
N PHE A 167 -9.98 -2.07 -26.59
CA PHE A 167 -9.11 -0.91 -26.49
C PHE A 167 -7.63 -1.29 -26.37
N PHE A 168 -7.32 -2.42 -25.74
CA PHE A 168 -5.96 -2.89 -25.57
C PHE A 168 -5.46 -3.58 -26.84
N LYS A 169 -4.50 -2.95 -27.52
CA LYS A 169 -3.92 -3.50 -28.74
C LYS A 169 -3.01 -4.68 -28.41
N THR A 170 -3.22 -5.79 -29.11
CA THR A 170 -2.31 -6.95 -29.04
C THR A 170 -0.93 -6.52 -29.51
N GLU A 171 0.05 -6.49 -28.59
CA GLU A 171 1.42 -6.10 -28.93
C GLU A 171 2.21 -7.29 -29.48
N LYS A 172 2.81 -7.12 -30.65
CA LYS A 172 3.81 -8.06 -31.18
C LYS A 172 5.08 -7.98 -30.33
N ARG A 173 5.11 -8.78 -29.25
CA ARG A 173 6.20 -8.96 -28.27
C ARG A 173 6.57 -7.72 -27.45
N LEU A 174 6.22 -7.74 -26.16
CA LEU A 174 6.80 -6.86 -25.15
C LEU A 174 8.32 -7.07 -25.09
N LYS A 175 9.11 -5.98 -25.12
CA LYS A 175 10.57 -6.03 -24.99
C LYS A 175 10.95 -6.79 -23.71
N LYS A 176 11.93 -7.71 -23.79
CA LYS A 176 12.36 -8.57 -22.68
C LYS A 176 12.66 -7.77 -21.40
N ASN A 177 13.30 -6.61 -21.53
CA ASN A 177 13.65 -5.74 -20.41
C ASN A 177 12.42 -5.22 -19.66
N VAL A 178 11.36 -4.85 -20.39
CA VAL A 178 10.11 -4.36 -19.79
C VAL A 178 9.38 -5.50 -19.06
N LYS A 179 9.37 -6.72 -19.63
CA LYS A 179 8.82 -7.91 -18.95
C LYS A 179 9.54 -8.18 -17.62
N MET A 180 10.87 -8.16 -17.62
CA MET A 180 11.66 -8.36 -16.39
C MET A 180 11.34 -7.32 -15.33
N LEU A 181 11.25 -6.04 -15.71
CA LEU A 181 10.94 -4.97 -14.77
C LEU A 181 9.53 -5.12 -14.16
N ILE A 182 8.54 -5.48 -14.99
CA ILE A 182 7.17 -5.76 -14.52
C ILE A 182 7.16 -6.95 -13.55
N ILE A 183 7.84 -8.05 -13.89
CA ILE A 183 7.89 -9.24 -13.05
C ILE A 183 8.57 -8.93 -11.71
N CYS A 184 9.72 -8.25 -11.73
CA CYS A 184 10.39 -7.81 -10.50
C CYS A 184 9.48 -6.91 -9.66
N GLY A 185 8.81 -5.94 -10.28
CA GLY A 185 7.85 -5.07 -9.60
C GLY A 185 6.71 -5.83 -8.93
N ILE A 186 6.16 -6.85 -9.61
CA ILE A 186 5.10 -7.70 -9.05
C ILE A 186 5.61 -8.55 -7.88
N ILE A 187 6.82 -9.11 -7.98
CA ILE A 187 7.41 -9.91 -6.90
C ILE A 187 7.65 -9.03 -5.66
N ILE A 188 8.26 -7.85 -5.85
CA ILE A 188 8.50 -6.89 -4.77
C ILE A 188 7.18 -6.49 -4.12
N LEU A 189 6.18 -6.14 -4.93
CA LEU A 189 4.86 -5.82 -4.42
C LEU A 189 4.29 -7.00 -3.64
N LEU A 190 4.28 -8.22 -4.17
CA LEU A 190 3.70 -9.39 -3.47
C LEU A 190 4.35 -9.63 -2.11
N ILE A 191 5.68 -9.53 -2.03
CA ILE A 191 6.42 -9.66 -0.76
C ILE A 191 5.98 -8.56 0.22
N PHE A 192 5.97 -7.31 -0.24
CA PHE A 192 5.58 -6.17 0.59
C PHE A 192 4.14 -6.26 1.08
N ASN A 193 3.23 -6.57 0.17
CA ASN A 193 1.81 -6.74 0.40
C ASN A 193 1.56 -7.88 1.41
N CYS A 194 2.24 -9.02 1.25
CA CYS A 194 2.18 -10.12 2.21
C CYS A 194 2.66 -9.70 3.59
N TYR A 195 3.79 -8.98 3.67
CA TYR A 195 4.33 -8.45 4.92
C TYR A 195 3.33 -7.52 5.63
N ILE A 196 2.75 -6.55 4.93
CA ILE A 196 1.73 -5.64 5.49
C ILE A 196 0.47 -6.41 5.91
N ALA A 197 0.05 -7.40 5.13
CA ALA A 197 -1.11 -8.21 5.47
C ALA A 197 -0.90 -9.04 6.75
N LEU A 198 0.32 -9.56 6.96
CA LEU A 198 0.69 -10.26 8.18
C LEU A 198 0.71 -9.31 9.39
N LEU A 199 1.24 -8.10 9.25
CA LEU A 199 1.22 -7.10 10.33
C LEU A 199 -0.19 -6.66 10.73
N ASN A 200 -1.10 -6.60 9.75
CA ASN A 200 -2.50 -6.21 9.99
C ASN A 200 -3.39 -7.38 10.39
N ASN A 201 -2.91 -8.62 10.28
CA ASN A 201 -3.70 -9.78 10.67
C ASN A 201 -3.92 -9.75 12.20
N PRO A 202 -5.18 -9.77 12.68
CA PRO A 202 -5.47 -9.63 14.10
C PRO A 202 -4.90 -10.79 14.94
N TYR A 203 -4.80 -11.99 14.37
CA TYR A 203 -4.18 -13.13 15.06
C TYR A 203 -2.68 -12.92 15.25
N VAL A 204 -1.96 -12.57 14.18
CA VAL A 204 -0.51 -12.31 14.24
C VAL A 204 -0.22 -11.11 15.15
N LYS A 205 -1.02 -10.05 15.04
CA LYS A 205 -0.93 -8.87 15.90
C LYS A 205 -1.18 -9.20 17.38
N ASN A 206 -2.06 -10.14 17.69
CA ASN A 206 -2.35 -10.50 19.07
C ASN A 206 -1.40 -11.55 19.65
N THR A 207 -0.70 -12.35 18.83
CA THR A 207 0.23 -13.37 19.31
C THR A 207 1.69 -12.92 19.18
N VAL A 208 2.14 -12.65 17.96
CA VAL A 208 3.53 -12.33 17.66
C VAL A 208 3.91 -10.93 18.17
N LEU A 209 3.04 -9.94 17.99
CA LEU A 209 3.35 -8.62 18.56
C LEU A 209 3.22 -8.62 20.08
N LYS A 210 2.35 -9.44 20.72
CA LYS A 210 2.38 -9.56 22.20
C LYS A 210 3.72 -10.07 22.73
N ASP A 211 4.36 -10.98 22.00
CA ASP A 211 5.65 -11.56 22.41
C ASP A 211 6.88 -10.72 22.00
N ILE A 212 6.79 -9.94 20.90
CA ILE A 212 7.84 -9.00 20.45
C ILE A 212 7.75 -7.66 21.20
N ILE A 213 6.59 -7.30 21.73
CA ILE A 213 6.44 -6.18 22.65
C ILE A 213 7.33 -6.50 23.84
N ILE A 214 8.36 -5.66 24.03
CA ILE A 214 9.24 -5.58 25.19
C ILE A 214 8.44 -6.09 26.38
N SER A 215 8.68 -7.35 26.77
CA SER A 215 8.04 -7.86 27.96
C SER A 215 8.54 -6.95 29.05
N PHE A 216 7.65 -6.11 29.55
CA PHE A 216 7.88 -5.35 30.75
C PHE A 216 8.09 -6.40 31.83
N ARG A 217 9.34 -6.81 32.02
CA ARG A 217 9.67 -7.62 33.17
C ARG A 217 9.48 -6.69 34.34
N GLU A 218 8.61 -7.06 35.26
CA GLU A 218 8.40 -6.32 36.51
C GLU A 218 9.74 -5.98 37.19
N GLU A 219 10.72 -6.86 37.04
CA GLU A 219 12.13 -6.69 37.43
C GLU A 219 12.79 -5.40 36.90
N GLN A 220 12.46 -4.98 35.68
CA GLN A 220 12.98 -3.74 35.10
C GLN A 220 12.39 -2.51 35.78
N LEU A 221 11.13 -2.57 36.21
CA LEU A 221 10.43 -1.48 36.91
C LEU A 221 10.98 -1.28 38.31
N ILE A 222 11.24 -2.40 39.00
CA ILE A 222 11.66 -2.40 40.41
C ILE A 222 12.98 -1.65 40.59
N GLY A 223 13.00 -0.72 41.53
CA GLY A 223 14.14 0.15 41.82
C GLY A 223 13.73 1.61 41.97
N THR A 224 14.73 2.46 42.19
CA THR A 224 14.54 3.91 42.31
C THR A 224 14.90 4.59 41.00
N TRP A 225 14.07 5.53 40.62
CA TRP A 225 14.17 6.30 39.40
C TRP A 225 14.20 7.77 39.75
N TYR A 226 15.14 8.51 39.19
CA TYR A 226 15.28 9.93 39.45
C TYR A 226 15.04 10.72 38.17
N ASN A 227 14.32 11.82 38.30
CA ASN A 227 14.24 12.77 37.20
C ASN A 227 15.61 13.40 36.94
N THR A 228 15.74 14.12 35.81
CA THR A 228 17.02 14.64 35.32
C THR A 228 17.79 15.50 36.34
N ASP A 229 17.10 16.26 37.18
CA ASP A 229 17.69 17.10 38.23
C ASP A 229 17.76 16.42 39.62
N ARG A 230 17.28 15.17 39.73
CA ARG A 230 17.14 14.40 40.97
C ARG A 230 16.26 15.04 42.05
N ALA A 231 15.44 16.04 41.70
CA ALA A 231 14.49 16.65 42.63
C ALA A 231 13.31 15.72 42.96
N ILE A 232 13.01 14.77 42.07
CA ILE A 232 11.92 13.82 42.21
C ILE A 232 12.48 12.39 42.10
N ALA A 233 12.15 11.56 43.08
CA ALA A 233 12.45 10.13 43.06
C ALA A 233 11.16 9.32 43.03
N LEU A 234 11.10 8.32 42.15
CA LEU A 234 10.05 7.31 42.11
C LEU A 234 10.65 5.95 42.41
N GLN A 235 10.18 5.29 43.45
CA GLN A 235 10.61 3.94 43.80
C GLN A 235 9.48 2.96 43.52
N PHE A 236 9.75 1.92 42.73
CA PHE A 236 8.83 0.81 42.50
C PHE A 236 9.34 -0.41 43.25
N ASN A 237 8.48 -1.00 44.08
CA ASN A 237 8.81 -2.17 44.88
C ASN A 237 8.18 -3.44 44.27
N SER A 238 8.75 -4.60 44.60
CA SER A 238 8.29 -5.91 44.11
C SER A 238 6.92 -6.35 44.64
N ASN A 239 6.40 -5.70 45.68
CA ASN A 239 5.08 -5.95 46.26
C ASN A 239 4.00 -5.03 45.66
N TYR A 240 4.22 -4.48 44.47
CA TYR A 240 3.32 -3.55 43.78
C TYR A 240 3.03 -2.24 44.52
N THR A 241 3.86 -1.86 45.48
CA THR A 241 3.84 -0.51 46.06
C THR A 241 4.80 0.41 45.34
N CYS A 242 4.48 1.70 45.31
CA CYS A 242 5.35 2.74 44.79
C CYS A 242 5.43 3.91 45.78
N ILE A 243 6.57 4.57 45.77
CA ILE A 243 6.83 5.74 46.62
C ILE A 243 7.34 6.86 45.73
N ALA A 244 6.71 8.02 45.78
CA ALA A 244 7.25 9.24 45.22
C ALA A 244 7.83 10.14 46.32
N LYS A 245 9.00 10.71 46.08
CA LYS A 245 9.61 11.72 46.95
C LYS A 245 9.83 12.99 46.17
N LYS A 246 9.43 14.12 46.75
CA LYS A 246 9.65 15.46 46.20
C LYS A 246 9.82 16.44 47.36
N ASP A 247 10.89 17.22 47.34
CA ASP A 247 11.15 18.29 48.32
C ASP A 247 11.13 17.83 49.80
N GLY A 248 11.40 16.55 50.05
CA GLY A 248 11.37 15.94 51.39
C GLY A 248 10.02 15.31 51.77
N ASP A 249 8.94 15.62 51.04
CA ASP A 249 7.64 14.98 51.20
C ASP A 249 7.64 13.58 50.56
N MET A 250 6.90 12.67 51.18
CA MET A 250 6.78 11.28 50.75
C MET A 250 5.31 10.95 50.43
N TYR A 251 5.09 10.36 49.27
CA TYR A 251 3.78 9.96 48.76
C TYR A 251 3.81 8.45 48.52
N GLU A 252 2.87 7.73 49.11
CA GLU A 252 2.75 6.28 48.96
C GLU A 252 1.57 5.92 48.06
N GLY A 253 1.72 4.83 47.33
CA GLY A 253 0.70 4.31 46.46
C GLY A 253 0.97 2.87 46.02
N THR A 254 0.12 2.39 45.13
CA THR A 254 0.27 1.10 44.45
C THR A 254 0.37 1.29 42.96
N TRP A 255 0.93 0.30 42.27
CA TRP A 255 1.05 0.35 40.82
C TRP A 255 0.60 -0.96 40.18
N LYS A 256 0.06 -0.86 38.97
CA LYS A 256 -0.38 -2.02 38.19
C LYS A 256 0.02 -1.87 36.74
N ILE A 257 0.55 -2.94 36.15
CA ILE A 257 0.80 -2.98 34.71
C ILE A 257 -0.53 -3.12 33.98
N ASN A 258 -0.75 -2.21 33.05
CA ASN A 258 -1.83 -2.29 32.10
C ASN A 258 -1.27 -2.78 30.77
N GLU A 259 -1.28 -4.10 30.58
CA GLU A 259 -0.72 -4.77 29.40
C GLU A 259 -1.37 -4.29 28.10
N ASP A 260 -2.66 -3.94 28.14
CA ASP A 260 -3.42 -3.51 26.97
C ASP A 260 -2.94 -2.14 26.44
N PHE A 261 -2.45 -1.26 27.33
CA PHE A 261 -2.08 0.11 27.01
C PHE A 261 -0.58 0.44 27.16
N ARG A 262 0.26 -0.56 27.49
CA ARG A 262 1.71 -0.39 27.71
C ARG A 262 2.04 0.73 28.69
N ARG A 263 1.27 0.83 29.77
CA ARG A 263 1.46 1.83 30.82
C ARG A 263 1.38 1.18 32.20
N VAL A 264 2.02 1.80 33.17
CA VAL A 264 1.85 1.49 34.58
C VAL A 264 0.86 2.50 35.15
N ASP A 265 -0.29 1.99 35.58
CA ASP A 265 -1.30 2.78 36.27
C ASP A 265 -0.84 2.96 37.74
N LEU A 266 -0.78 4.20 38.20
CA LEU A 266 -0.39 4.57 39.57
C LEU A 266 -1.65 4.93 40.35
N ILE A 267 -1.82 4.30 41.51
CA ILE A 267 -2.94 4.52 42.42
C ILE A 267 -2.35 5.04 43.73
N TRP A 268 -2.41 6.36 43.90
CA TRP A 268 -1.87 7.02 45.09
C TRP A 268 -2.89 7.07 46.22
N ASP A 269 -2.43 6.88 47.45
CA ASP A 269 -3.28 7.09 48.64
C ASP A 269 -3.56 8.59 48.84
N ILE A 270 -2.55 9.42 48.55
CA ILE A 270 -2.65 10.88 48.49
C ILE A 270 -2.21 11.32 47.09
N PRO A 271 -3.02 12.08 46.32
CA PRO A 271 -2.68 12.48 44.96
C PRO A 271 -1.29 13.12 44.87
N PHE A 272 -0.36 12.45 44.17
CA PHE A 272 0.96 13.00 43.93
C PHE A 272 0.87 14.08 42.84
N GLN A 273 1.00 15.33 43.26
CA GLN A 273 0.85 16.50 42.39
C GLN A 273 2.21 17.05 41.94
N LEU A 274 2.38 17.22 40.62
CA LEU A 274 3.49 17.96 40.05
C LEU A 274 3.01 19.24 39.38
N GLU A 275 3.78 20.31 39.56
CA GLU A 275 3.57 21.57 38.85
C GLU A 275 3.99 21.39 37.38
N HIS A 276 3.24 21.94 36.45
CA HIS A 276 3.55 21.80 35.03
C HIS A 276 4.83 22.54 34.67
N PRO A 277 5.83 21.90 34.03
CA PRO A 277 7.14 22.49 33.82
C PRO A 277 7.10 23.77 32.95
N ASN A 278 6.11 23.88 32.07
CA ASN A 278 5.92 25.07 31.22
C ASN A 278 4.79 26.02 31.68
N LYS A 279 4.11 25.75 32.82
CA LYS A 279 2.96 26.54 33.29
C LYS A 279 2.94 26.59 34.83
N PRO A 280 3.67 27.53 35.44
CA PRO A 280 3.68 27.65 36.89
C PRO A 280 2.27 27.94 37.44
N GLY A 281 1.96 27.35 38.59
CA GLY A 281 0.66 27.42 39.27
C GLY A 281 -0.37 26.36 38.87
N TYR A 282 -0.06 25.47 37.91
CA TYR A 282 -0.94 24.36 37.54
C TYR A 282 -0.39 23.03 38.04
N ASN A 283 -1.09 22.42 39.00
CA ASN A 283 -0.76 21.11 39.54
C ASN A 283 -1.52 19.99 38.83
N TYR A 284 -0.82 18.91 38.51
CA TYR A 284 -1.37 17.73 37.87
C TYR A 284 -1.11 16.49 38.72
N THR A 285 -2.14 15.67 38.90
CA THR A 285 -1.99 14.35 39.51
C THR A 285 -1.36 13.41 38.50
N ILE A 286 -0.31 12.70 38.90
CA ILE A 286 0.29 11.66 38.07
C ILE A 286 -0.50 10.38 38.26
N GLU A 287 -1.15 9.91 37.21
CA GLU A 287 -1.91 8.65 37.26
C GLU A 287 -1.26 7.55 36.42
N GLN A 288 -0.36 7.91 35.50
CA GLN A 288 0.16 6.98 34.49
C GLN A 288 1.64 7.20 34.19
N VAL A 289 2.36 6.08 34.09
CA VAL A 289 3.77 6.05 33.71
C VAL A 289 3.94 5.23 32.44
N TYR A 290 4.71 5.75 31.50
CA TYR A 290 5.11 5.04 30.29
C TYR A 290 6.61 4.80 30.36
N PHE A 291 7.08 3.61 29.95
CA PHE A 291 8.52 3.37 29.90
C PHE A 291 9.00 3.27 28.48
N PHE A 292 10.24 3.72 28.32
CA PHE A 292 10.98 3.78 27.09
C PHE A 292 12.40 3.31 27.40
N GLU A 293 12.72 2.07 27.01
CA GLU A 293 13.98 1.37 27.28
C GLU A 293 14.40 1.37 28.77
N GLN A 294 15.34 2.24 29.13
CA GLN A 294 15.92 2.41 30.47
C GLN A 294 15.46 3.69 31.15
N THR A 295 14.42 4.34 30.62
CA THR A 295 13.85 5.58 31.16
C THR A 295 12.36 5.44 31.40
N ILE A 296 11.89 6.11 32.44
CA ILE A 296 10.49 6.33 32.74
C ILE A 296 10.09 7.71 32.24
N ARG A 297 9.00 7.82 31.48
CA ARG A 297 8.37 9.10 31.13
C ARG A 297 7.02 9.22 31.83
N LEU A 298 6.91 10.19 32.73
CA LEU A 298 5.63 10.56 33.32
C LEU A 298 4.88 11.49 32.37
N TYR A 299 3.71 11.06 31.90
CA TYR A 299 2.87 11.91 31.06
C TYR A 299 1.93 12.72 31.94
N ILE A 300 2.03 14.04 31.83
CA ILE A 300 1.05 14.93 32.40
C ILE A 300 -0.08 15.08 31.38
N THR A 301 -1.19 14.39 31.61
CA THR A 301 -2.38 14.51 30.76
C THR A 301 -3.03 15.87 30.97
N SER A 302 -2.67 16.84 30.11
CA SER A 302 -3.47 18.05 29.93
C SER A 302 -4.78 17.68 29.24
N ILE A 303 -5.91 18.08 29.82
CA ILE A 303 -7.26 17.90 29.24
C ILE A 303 -7.40 18.61 27.88
N SER A 304 -6.47 19.51 27.54
CA SER A 304 -6.51 20.29 26.31
C SER A 304 -5.71 19.62 25.17
N PRO A 305 -6.34 19.27 24.04
CA PRO A 305 -5.69 18.62 22.89
C PRO A 305 -4.78 19.55 22.06
N THR A 306 -4.68 20.84 22.39
CA THR A 306 -3.89 21.82 21.63
C THR A 306 -2.43 21.94 22.05
N TYR A 307 -1.99 21.20 23.08
CA TYR A 307 -0.63 21.31 23.60
C TYR A 307 0.13 20.00 23.43
N SER A 308 1.40 20.11 23.02
CA SER A 308 2.32 18.97 23.01
C SER A 308 2.40 18.36 24.41
N PRO A 309 2.29 17.04 24.56
CA PRO A 309 2.40 16.39 25.85
C PRO A 309 3.75 16.74 26.48
N THR A 310 3.73 17.28 27.69
CA THR A 310 4.96 17.53 28.44
C THR A 310 5.19 16.36 29.39
N TYR A 311 6.41 15.85 29.43
CA TYR A 311 6.77 14.68 30.23
C TYR A 311 7.99 14.95 31.11
N TYR A 312 8.03 14.29 32.26
CA TYR A 312 9.24 14.18 33.07
C TYR A 312 9.97 12.88 32.73
N THR A 313 11.25 12.97 32.39
CA THR A 313 12.09 11.80 32.14
C THR A 313 12.83 11.42 33.42
N PHE A 314 12.71 10.16 33.80
CA PHE A 314 13.40 9.56 34.93
C PHE A 314 14.35 8.47 34.44
N ASN A 315 15.55 8.45 35.01
CA ASN A 315 16.56 7.42 34.77
C ASN A 315 16.64 6.51 36.00
N LYS A 316 16.84 5.22 35.78
CA LYS A 316 17.07 4.26 36.86
C LYS A 316 18.41 4.54 37.55
N GLU A 317 18.45 4.40 38.88
CA GLU A 317 19.67 4.52 39.67
C GLU A 317 20.75 3.49 39.30
#